data_AF-A0A182EJM4-F1
#
_entry.id   AF-A0A182EJM4-F1
#
_cell.length_a   1.000
_cell.length_b   1.000
_cell.length_c   1.000
_cell.angle_alpha   90.00
_cell.angle_beta   90.00
_cell.angle_gamma   90.00
#
_symmetry.space_group_name_H-M   'P 1'
#
loop_
_entity.id
_entity.type
_entity.pdbx_description
1 polymer ?
#
loop_
_entity_poly.entity_id
_entity_poly.type
_entity_poly.pdbx_seq_one_letter_code
_entity_poly.pdbx_strand_id
1 'polypeptide(L)'
;MKTMVLVELASQKTDALIQALIIVGSERSIFGGLMARQKIERIAAAKFQDIVQHKLFGSIPPIIFANIISRCDLHIEKEIDVVDAGITWICQQEKSLISSALLIPFIMTTLSSTFSRRCCVIKEHIDKGMIRCGVPKPSDDATVDLRKLPLSGKFSIKQRMFP
;
A
#
# COMPACT_ATOMS: atom_id res chain seq x y z
N MET A 1 -5.89 -10.03 21.39
CA MET A 1 -5.40 -11.13 20.53
C MET A 1 -3.88 -11.10 20.54
N LYS A 2 -3.17 -12.18 20.89
CA LYS A 2 -1.69 -12.16 20.90
C LYS A 2 -1.18 -11.89 19.48
N THR A 3 -0.33 -10.90 19.31
CA THR A 3 0.25 -10.46 18.03
C THR A 3 0.83 -11.61 17.19
N MET A 4 1.41 -12.64 17.84
CA MET A 4 1.90 -13.85 17.17
C MET A 4 0.79 -14.65 16.47
N VAL A 5 -0.40 -14.75 17.07
CA VAL A 5 -1.52 -15.53 16.51
C VAL A 5 -2.03 -14.88 15.22
N LEU A 6 -2.05 -13.55 15.15
CA LEU A 6 -2.45 -12.83 13.94
C LEU A 6 -1.48 -13.09 12.78
N VAL A 7 -0.16 -13.06 13.06
CA VAL A 7 0.88 -13.32 12.05
C VAL A 7 0.79 -14.76 11.53
N GLU A 8 0.56 -15.72 12.42
CA GLU A 8 0.44 -17.13 12.06
C GLU A 8 -0.79 -17.38 11.17
N LEU A 9 -1.95 -16.83 11.54
CA LEU A 9 -3.17 -16.92 10.74
C LEU A 9 -3.01 -16.27 9.36
N ALA A 10 -2.38 -15.09 9.30
CA ALA A 10 -2.11 -14.37 8.06
C ALA A 10 -1.24 -15.17 7.08
N SER A 11 -0.37 -16.07 7.59
CA SER A 11 0.47 -16.92 6.74
C SER A 11 -0.30 -18.05 6.04
N GLN A 12 -1.44 -18.48 6.59
CA GLN A 12 -2.13 -19.69 6.16
C GLN A 12 -3.15 -19.45 5.03
N LYS A 13 -3.98 -18.39 5.13
CA LYS A 13 -5.09 -18.15 4.20
C LYS A 13 -5.16 -16.69 3.76
N THR A 14 -5.51 -16.45 2.50
CA THR A 14 -5.62 -15.09 1.94
C THR A 14 -6.72 -14.28 2.62
N ASP A 15 -7.87 -14.87 2.97
CA ASP A 15 -8.92 -14.17 3.74
C ASP A 15 -8.39 -13.65 5.09
N ALA A 16 -7.65 -14.51 5.81
CA ALA A 16 -7.07 -14.16 7.11
C ALA A 16 -5.98 -13.08 6.98
N LEU A 17 -5.19 -13.13 5.89
CA LEU A 17 -4.20 -12.12 5.56
C LEU A 17 -4.85 -10.75 5.30
N ILE A 18 -5.92 -10.69 4.51
CA ILE A 18 -6.64 -9.44 4.24
C ILE A 18 -7.22 -8.86 5.53
N GLN A 19 -7.86 -9.69 6.35
CA GLN A 19 -8.38 -9.24 7.65
C GLN A 19 -7.25 -8.73 8.56
N ALA A 20 -6.11 -9.41 8.59
CA ALA A 20 -4.95 -8.97 9.35
C ALA A 20 -4.43 -7.61 8.89
N LEU A 21 -4.35 -7.38 7.57
CA LEU A 21 -3.95 -6.09 6.98
C LEU A 21 -4.90 -4.94 7.36
N ILE A 22 -6.20 -5.20 7.39
CA ILE A 22 -7.22 -4.24 7.81
C ILE A 22 -7.05 -3.88 9.30
N ILE A 23 -6.85 -4.89 10.15
CA ILE A 23 -6.67 -4.70 11.60
C ILE A 23 -5.43 -3.86 11.88
N VAL A 24 -4.26 -4.24 11.33
CA VAL A 24 -3.00 -3.54 11.61
C VAL A 24 -2.91 -2.15 10.97
N GLY A 25 -3.69 -1.88 9.92
CA GLY A 25 -3.82 -0.54 9.36
C GLY A 25 -4.79 0.37 10.13
N SER A 26 -5.61 -0.19 11.01
CA SER A 26 -6.56 0.56 11.85
C SER A 26 -6.02 0.85 13.25
N GLU A 27 -5.06 0.06 13.74
CA GLU A 27 -4.45 0.25 15.06
C GLU A 27 -3.49 1.46 15.08
N ARG A 28 -3.77 2.45 15.95
CA ARG A 28 -2.84 3.54 16.28
C ARG A 28 -1.70 3.01 17.16
N SER A 29 -0.69 2.46 16.50
CA SER A 29 0.67 2.13 16.96
C SER A 29 0.91 1.96 18.48
N ILE A 30 0.79 0.74 18.97
CA ILE A 30 1.57 0.23 20.12
C ILE A 30 2.81 -0.49 19.56
N PHE A 31 3.96 -0.44 20.24
CA PHE A 31 5.25 -0.99 19.77
C PHE A 31 5.16 -2.45 19.28
N GLY A 32 4.34 -3.28 19.94
CA GLY A 32 4.06 -4.66 19.50
C GLY A 32 3.25 -4.75 18.19
N GLY A 33 2.35 -3.80 17.93
CA GLY A 33 1.57 -3.69 16.71
C GLY A 33 2.43 -3.33 15.48
N LEU A 34 3.47 -2.53 15.66
CA LEU A 34 4.39 -2.16 14.57
C LEU A 34 5.19 -3.37 14.05
N MET A 35 5.71 -4.21 14.95
CA MET A 35 6.42 -5.44 14.58
C MET A 35 5.48 -6.47 13.92
N ALA A 36 4.22 -6.53 14.37
CA ALA A 36 3.18 -7.35 13.74
C ALA A 36 2.94 -6.90 12.30
N ARG A 37 2.72 -5.60 12.13
CA ARG A 37 2.43 -4.95 10.86
C ARG A 37 3.53 -5.25 9.86
N GLN A 38 4.80 -5.04 10.21
CA GLN A 38 5.92 -5.34 9.32
C GLN A 38 5.98 -6.81 8.89
N LYS A 39 5.70 -7.76 9.80
CA LYS A 39 5.64 -9.20 9.46
C LYS A 39 4.48 -9.52 8.53
N ILE A 40 3.30 -8.95 8.78
CA ILE A 40 2.10 -9.16 7.96
C ILE A 40 2.27 -8.52 6.58
N GLU A 41 2.83 -7.31 6.49
CA GLU A 41 3.18 -6.65 5.22
C GLU A 41 4.18 -7.49 4.41
N ARG A 42 5.12 -8.17 5.08
CA ARG A 42 6.09 -9.06 4.43
C ARG A 42 5.43 -10.33 3.87
N ILE A 43 4.50 -10.93 4.61
CA ILE A 43 3.68 -12.05 4.10
C ILE A 43 2.84 -11.58 2.90
N ALA A 44 2.27 -10.38 2.99
CA ALA A 44 1.49 -9.78 1.91
C ALA A 44 2.32 -9.52 0.65
N ALA A 45 3.58 -9.08 0.81
CA ALA A 45 4.49 -8.89 -0.31
C ALA A 45 4.78 -10.20 -1.07
N ALA A 46 4.94 -11.31 -0.33
CA ALA A 46 5.14 -12.63 -0.92
C ALA A 46 3.88 -13.18 -1.61
N LYS A 47 2.70 -12.85 -1.11
CA LYS A 47 1.39 -13.28 -1.64
C LYS A 47 0.67 -12.19 -2.42
N PHE A 48 1.41 -11.28 -3.06
CA PHE A 48 0.84 -10.07 -3.64
C PHE A 48 -0.23 -10.37 -4.70
N GLN A 49 0.02 -11.32 -5.59
CA GLN A 49 -0.93 -11.72 -6.63
C GLN A 49 -2.24 -12.27 -6.05
N ASP A 50 -2.15 -13.09 -5.00
CA ASP A 50 -3.34 -13.63 -4.31
C ASP A 50 -4.18 -12.51 -3.66
N ILE A 51 -3.50 -11.50 -3.11
CA ILE A 51 -4.14 -10.35 -2.47
C ILE A 51 -4.88 -9.48 -3.47
N VAL A 52 -4.26 -9.18 -4.61
CA VAL A 52 -4.84 -8.30 -5.64
C VAL A 52 -6.10 -8.91 -6.26
N GLN A 53 -6.16 -10.23 -6.37
CA GLN A 53 -7.33 -10.96 -6.88
C GLN A 53 -8.44 -11.14 -5.83
N HIS A 54 -8.19 -10.78 -4.57
CA HIS A 54 -9.13 -11.02 -3.50
C HIS A 54 -10.32 -10.04 -3.55
N LYS A 55 -11.54 -10.53 -3.28
CA LYS A 55 -12.77 -9.73 -3.29
C LYS A 55 -12.79 -8.53 -2.31
N LEU A 56 -11.94 -8.59 -1.28
CA LEU A 56 -11.79 -7.54 -0.25
C LEU A 56 -10.52 -6.70 -0.44
N PHE A 57 -9.88 -6.77 -1.60
CA PHE A 57 -8.63 -6.04 -1.88
C PHE A 57 -8.75 -4.53 -1.61
N GLY A 58 -9.83 -3.90 -2.07
CA GLY A 58 -10.12 -2.48 -1.83
C GLY A 58 -10.39 -2.12 -0.37
N SER A 59 -10.59 -3.10 0.51
CA SER A 59 -10.74 -2.84 1.95
C SER A 59 -9.40 -2.64 2.67
N ILE A 60 -8.27 -2.96 2.03
CA ILE A 60 -6.93 -2.77 2.62
C ILE A 60 -6.70 -1.26 2.82
N PRO A 61 -6.29 -0.80 4.02
CA PRO A 61 -6.05 0.61 4.27
C PRO A 61 -4.95 1.20 3.35
N PRO A 62 -5.11 2.45 2.86
CA PRO A 62 -4.20 3.04 1.89
C PRO A 62 -2.72 3.01 2.30
N ILE A 63 -2.43 3.28 3.58
CA ILE A 63 -1.06 3.26 4.10
C ILE A 63 -0.46 1.86 4.12
N ILE A 64 -1.28 0.83 4.36
CA ILE A 64 -0.84 -0.57 4.34
C ILE A 64 -0.54 -1.00 2.90
N PHE A 65 -1.43 -0.66 1.98
CA PHE A 65 -1.22 -0.98 0.57
C PHE A 65 0.02 -0.25 0.01
N ALA A 66 0.20 1.04 0.33
CA ALA A 66 1.39 1.80 -0.02
C ALA A 66 2.67 1.16 0.54
N ASN A 67 2.64 0.72 1.81
CA ASN A 67 3.77 0.01 2.41
C ASN A 67 4.10 -1.27 1.64
N ILE A 68 3.13 -2.12 1.32
CA ILE A 68 3.34 -3.38 0.59
C ILE A 68 3.99 -3.11 -0.78
N ILE A 69 3.42 -2.23 -1.59
CA ILE A 69 3.92 -1.97 -2.95
C ILE A 69 5.29 -1.28 -2.96
N SER A 70 5.66 -0.63 -1.85
CA SER A 70 6.95 0.02 -1.70
C SER A 70 8.09 -0.96 -1.43
N ARG A 71 7.83 -2.25 -1.19
CA ARG A 71 8.85 -3.21 -0.73
C ARG A 71 9.68 -3.80 -1.86
N CYS A 72 10.97 -3.99 -1.62
CA CYS A 72 11.91 -4.65 -2.53
C CYS A 72 11.65 -6.16 -2.69
N ASP A 73 11.08 -6.81 -1.67
CA ASP A 73 10.72 -8.23 -1.67
C ASP A 73 9.29 -8.51 -2.16
N LEU A 74 8.67 -7.55 -2.85
CA LEU A 74 7.36 -7.70 -3.47
C LEU A 74 7.43 -8.73 -4.60
N HIS A 75 6.61 -9.78 -4.51
CA HIS A 75 6.56 -10.86 -5.49
C HIS A 75 5.71 -10.48 -6.71
N ILE A 76 6.37 -9.97 -7.75
CA ILE A 76 5.78 -9.59 -9.04
C ILE A 76 6.68 -10.03 -10.17
N GLU A 77 6.09 -10.29 -11.34
CA GLU A 77 6.85 -10.54 -12.56
C GLU A 77 7.24 -9.23 -13.24
N LYS A 78 6.33 -8.26 -13.25
CA LYS A 78 6.50 -6.98 -13.95
C LYS A 78 6.04 -5.83 -13.07
N GLU A 79 6.72 -4.70 -13.16
CA GLU A 79 6.31 -3.49 -12.43
C GLU A 79 4.93 -2.97 -12.85
N ILE A 80 4.50 -3.27 -14.08
CA ILE A 80 3.16 -2.90 -14.54
C ILE A 80 2.06 -3.54 -13.69
N ASP A 81 2.31 -4.72 -13.10
CA ASP A 81 1.37 -5.41 -12.22
C ASP A 81 1.08 -4.57 -10.96
N VAL A 82 2.06 -3.78 -10.49
CA VAL A 82 1.90 -2.86 -9.35
C VAL A 82 1.05 -1.66 -9.73
N VAL A 83 1.23 -1.16 -10.96
CA VAL A 83 0.42 -0.06 -11.49
C VAL A 83 -1.03 -0.50 -11.64
N ASP A 84 -1.27 -1.66 -12.25
CA ASP A 84 -2.60 -2.22 -12.43
C ASP A 84 -3.28 -2.45 -11.08
N ALA A 85 -2.59 -3.09 -10.14
CA ALA A 85 -3.08 -3.26 -8.77
C ALA A 85 -3.39 -1.92 -8.09
N GLY A 86 -2.55 -0.91 -8.28
CA GLY A 86 -2.77 0.43 -7.73
C GLY A 86 -4.02 1.11 -8.29
N ILE A 87 -4.24 1.03 -9.60
CA ILE A 87 -5.43 1.56 -10.26
C ILE A 87 -6.67 0.81 -9.79
N THR A 88 -6.65 -0.53 -9.80
CA THR A 88 -7.74 -1.36 -9.33
C THR A 88 -8.11 -1.03 -7.88
N TRP A 89 -7.11 -0.87 -7.01
CA TRP A 89 -7.35 -0.52 -5.61
C TRP A 89 -8.03 0.84 -5.47
N ILE A 90 -7.56 1.87 -6.21
CA ILE A 90 -8.15 3.22 -6.22
C ILE A 90 -9.60 3.19 -6.68
N CYS A 91 -9.89 2.41 -7.73
CA CYS A 91 -11.24 2.24 -8.27
C CYS A 91 -12.22 1.60 -7.27
N GLN A 92 -11.72 0.87 -6.28
CA GLN A 92 -12.52 0.23 -5.23
C GLN A 92 -12.73 1.12 -3.98
N GLN A 93 -12.15 2.34 -3.94
CA GLN A 93 -12.30 3.25 -2.80
C GLN A 93 -13.54 4.13 -2.93
N GLU A 94 -14.36 4.20 -1.87
CA GLU A 94 -15.47 5.17 -1.76
C GLU A 94 -14.96 6.62 -1.83
N LYS A 95 -13.77 6.90 -1.28
CA LYS A 95 -13.10 8.21 -1.29
C LYS A 95 -11.84 8.18 -2.16
N SER A 96 -12.02 7.94 -3.46
CA SER A 96 -10.93 7.78 -4.44
C SER A 96 -9.96 8.96 -4.49
N LEU A 97 -10.41 10.21 -4.28
CA LEU A 97 -9.56 11.41 -4.34
C LEU A 97 -8.51 11.49 -3.22
N ILE A 98 -8.88 11.21 -1.97
CA ILE A 98 -7.93 11.26 -0.83
C ILE A 98 -6.98 10.08 -0.90
N SER A 99 -7.51 8.92 -1.25
CA SER A 99 -6.75 7.67 -1.30
C SER A 99 -5.77 7.64 -2.47
N SER A 100 -6.16 8.21 -3.62
CA SER A 100 -5.29 8.33 -4.79
C SER A 100 -4.11 9.29 -4.55
N ALA A 101 -4.24 10.29 -3.67
CA ALA A 101 -3.13 11.18 -3.34
C ALA A 101 -1.90 10.44 -2.76
N LEU A 102 -2.11 9.35 -2.03
CA LEU A 102 -1.04 8.52 -1.48
C LEU A 102 -0.42 7.59 -2.52
N LEU A 103 -1.19 7.12 -3.50
CA LEU A 103 -0.76 6.09 -4.45
C LEU A 103 -0.32 6.62 -5.81
N ILE A 104 -0.84 7.77 -6.24
CA ILE A 104 -0.45 8.43 -7.50
C ILE A 104 1.07 8.65 -7.57
N PRO A 105 1.77 9.10 -6.51
CA PRO A 105 3.23 9.24 -6.55
C PRO A 105 3.94 7.91 -6.83
N PHE A 106 3.46 6.79 -6.27
CA PHE A 106 4.00 5.45 -6.52
C PHE A 106 3.77 5.03 -7.97
N ILE A 107 2.54 5.16 -8.45
CA ILE A 107 2.15 4.82 -9.83
C ILE A 107 2.96 5.64 -10.85
N MET A 108 3.04 6.96 -10.67
CA MET A 108 3.77 7.86 -11.55
C MET A 108 5.27 7.55 -11.54
N THR A 109 5.82 7.22 -10.37
CA THR A 109 7.22 6.82 -10.22
C THR A 109 7.50 5.53 -10.99
N THR A 110 6.64 4.53 -10.87
CA THR A 110 6.77 3.27 -11.61
C THR A 110 6.68 3.48 -13.13
N LEU A 111 5.69 4.25 -13.59
CA LEU A 111 5.48 4.57 -15.01
C LEU A 111 6.59 5.45 -15.61
N SER A 112 7.16 6.36 -14.81
CA SER A 112 8.26 7.25 -15.25
C SER A 112 9.62 6.56 -15.24
N SER A 113 9.70 5.32 -14.77
CA SER A 113 10.90 4.51 -14.91
C SER A 113 11.10 4.15 -16.38
N THR A 114 12.23 4.52 -16.96
CA THR A 114 12.65 4.25 -18.36
C THR A 114 12.61 2.78 -18.80
N PHE A 115 12.26 1.84 -17.91
CA PHE A 115 12.27 0.42 -18.21
C PHE A 115 11.12 -0.40 -17.60
N SER A 116 10.20 0.16 -16.80
CA SER A 116 9.21 -0.68 -16.08
C SER A 116 9.85 -1.88 -15.34
N ARG A 117 11.13 -1.76 -14.94
CA ARG A 117 12.01 -2.82 -14.39
C ARG A 117 12.63 -2.42 -13.05
N ARG A 118 11.85 -1.78 -12.17
CA ARG A 118 12.31 -1.41 -10.82
C ARG A 118 12.15 -2.53 -9.79
N CYS A 119 12.13 -3.79 -10.21
CA CYS A 119 12.44 -4.88 -9.29
C CYS A 119 13.82 -4.56 -8.72
N CYS A 120 13.90 -4.36 -7.40
CA CYS A 120 15.17 -4.03 -6.78
C CYS A 120 16.13 -5.18 -7.03
N VAL A 121 17.23 -4.94 -7.75
CA VAL A 121 18.23 -5.98 -8.07
C VAL A 121 19.33 -6.11 -7.00
N ILE A 122 19.28 -5.25 -5.98
CA ILE A 122 20.25 -5.25 -4.88
C ILE A 122 19.83 -6.33 -3.90
N LYS A 123 20.56 -7.45 -3.89
CA LYS A 123 20.24 -8.62 -3.06
C LYS A 123 20.01 -8.26 -1.58
N GLU A 124 20.84 -7.40 -1.00
CA GLU A 124 20.67 -6.94 0.38
C GLU A 124 19.33 -6.23 0.62
N HIS A 125 18.84 -5.45 -0.34
CA HIS A 125 17.57 -4.74 -0.23
C HIS A 125 16.39 -5.72 -0.25
N ILE A 126 16.48 -6.76 -1.08
CA ILE A 126 15.49 -7.84 -1.17
C ILE A 126 15.50 -8.64 0.14
N ASP A 127 16.67 -9.12 0.58
CA ASP A 127 16.82 -9.98 1.77
C ASP A 127 16.33 -9.27 3.05
N LYS A 128 16.53 -7.95 3.14
CA LYS A 128 16.06 -7.12 4.28
C LYS A 128 14.64 -6.58 4.09
N GLY A 129 14.02 -6.75 2.92
CA GLY A 129 12.70 -6.21 2.62
C GLY A 129 12.63 -4.69 2.74
N MET A 130 13.67 -4.00 2.26
CA MET A 130 13.78 -2.55 2.30
C MET A 130 12.78 -1.88 1.35
N ILE A 131 12.64 -0.56 1.45
CA ILE A 131 11.85 0.24 0.50
C ILE A 131 12.60 0.30 -0.85
N ARG A 132 11.85 0.18 -1.95
CA ARG A 132 12.33 0.22 -3.33
C ARG A 132 13.11 1.51 -3.62
N CYS A 133 14.25 1.35 -4.29
CA CYS A 133 15.09 2.47 -4.69
C CYS A 133 14.31 3.44 -5.59
N GLY A 134 14.34 4.73 -5.26
CA GLY A 134 13.66 5.78 -6.03
C GLY A 134 12.14 5.79 -5.89
N VAL A 135 11.56 5.01 -4.98
CA VAL A 135 10.15 5.11 -4.58
C VAL A 135 10.08 5.99 -3.33
N PRO A 136 9.14 6.96 -3.25
CA PRO A 136 8.95 7.77 -2.05
C PRO A 136 8.66 6.84 -0.86
N LYS A 137 9.29 7.11 0.29
CA LYS A 137 8.90 6.40 1.51
C LYS A 137 7.45 6.79 1.81
N PRO A 138 6.53 5.82 2.02
CA PRO A 138 5.22 6.14 2.55
C PRO A 138 5.45 6.87 3.88
N SER A 139 4.98 8.11 3.98
CA SER A 139 5.16 8.93 5.17
C SER A 139 4.45 8.25 6.34
N ASP A 140 5.14 8.10 7.48
CA ASP A 140 4.51 7.72 8.75
C ASP A 140 3.53 8.79 9.26
N ASP A 141 3.45 9.93 8.57
CA ASP A 141 2.83 11.14 9.08
C ASP A 141 1.45 11.42 8.46
N ALA A 142 0.48 11.65 9.35
CA ALA A 142 -0.95 11.73 9.14
C ALA A 142 -1.44 12.99 8.40
N THR A 143 -0.61 13.59 7.54
CA THR A 143 -0.98 14.78 6.79
C THR A 143 -0.47 14.72 5.37
N VAL A 144 -1.26 14.07 4.49
CA VAL A 144 -1.26 14.47 3.09
C VAL A 144 -1.70 15.93 3.08
N ASP A 145 -0.74 16.85 2.95
CA ASP A 145 -1.04 18.25 2.69
C ASP A 145 -1.63 18.34 1.29
N LEU A 146 -2.96 18.27 1.21
CA LEU A 146 -3.73 18.32 -0.03
C LEU A 146 -3.41 19.57 -0.85
N ARG A 147 -2.85 20.63 -0.24
CA ARG A 147 -2.43 21.87 -0.90
C ARG A 147 -1.11 21.75 -1.66
N LYS A 148 -0.34 20.68 -1.43
CA LYS A 148 0.93 20.39 -2.11
C LYS A 148 0.79 19.37 -3.24
N LEU A 149 -0.41 18.83 -3.45
CA LEU A 149 -0.67 17.97 -4.59
C LEU A 149 -0.70 18.82 -5.87
N PRO A 150 -0.12 18.34 -6.98
CA PRO A 150 -0.13 19.06 -8.26
C PRO A 150 -1.54 19.31 -8.84
N LEU A 151 -2.60 18.80 -8.18
CA LEU A 151 -4.00 19.00 -8.52
C LEU A 151 -4.76 19.96 -7.58
N SER A 152 -4.11 20.51 -6.54
CA SER A 152 -4.80 21.32 -5.52
C SER A 152 -5.34 22.65 -6.03
N GLY A 153 -4.85 23.13 -7.17
CA GLY A 153 -5.24 24.41 -7.76
C GLY A 153 -6.55 24.38 -8.57
N LYS A 154 -7.20 23.23 -8.76
CA LYS A 154 -8.35 23.12 -9.70
C LYS A 154 -9.67 22.62 -9.13
N PHE A 155 -9.76 22.26 -7.85
CA PHE A 155 -11.02 21.85 -7.23
C PHE A 155 -11.48 22.85 -6.16
N SER A 156 -11.86 24.05 -6.60
CA SER A 156 -12.81 24.88 -5.85
C SER A 156 -14.20 24.26 -5.96
N ILE A 157 -14.44 23.17 -5.22
CA ILE A 157 -15.81 22.68 -5.01
C ILE A 157 -16.47 23.69 -4.07
N LYS A 158 -17.24 24.61 -4.67
CA LYS A 158 -18.20 25.45 -3.94
C LYS A 158 -19.05 24.50 -3.09
N GLN A 159 -18.92 24.60 -1.77
CA GLN A 159 -19.89 24.04 -0.84
C GLN A 159 -21.27 24.59 -1.25
N ARG A 160 -22.09 23.75 -1.88
CA ARG A 160 -23.54 23.94 -1.87
C ARG A 160 -24.07 23.16 -0.68
N MET A 161 -24.11 23.86 0.44
CA MET A 161 -25.16 23.74 1.44
C MET A 161 -26.52 23.77 0.73
N PHE A 162 -27.41 22.81 1.00
CA PHE A 162 -28.89 22.93 0.95
C PHE A 162 -29.52 21.56 1.26
N PRO A 163 -30.75 21.52 1.80
CA PRO A 163 -31.31 22.28 2.92
C PRO A 163 -31.43 21.42 4.20
#